data_AF-A0A401GML5-F1
#
_entry.id   AF-A0A401GML5-F1
#
_cell.length_a   1.000
_cell.length_b   1.000
_cell.length_c   1.000
_cell.angle_alpha   90.00
_cell.angle_beta   90.00
_cell.angle_gamma   90.00
#
_symmetry.space_group_name_H-M   'P 1'
#
loop_
_entity.id
_entity.type
_entity.pdbx_description
1 polymer ?
#
loop_
_entity_poly.entity_id
_entity_poly.type
_entity_poly.pdbx_seq_one_letter_code
_entity_poly.pdbx_strand_id
1 'polypeptide(L)'
;MDYIFFSALANIAPKDVVVSYDIACQWHRNLWKQYHIYEDCPFKKDDQDFVFLIPKFYINAHQDSYQMSFSFHNTPHIGETDGEGVERPWSDSNLYSSSTKEMGPGLQCNFLDDAFADYNWQKICGMPALFLARIKAALPECNEQVFTFAELNNVITPEDYGEWTTTIEA
;
A
#
# COMPACT_ATOMS: atom_id res chain seq x y z
N MET A 1 5.47 -15.10 -2.01
CA MET A 1 4.80 -13.83 -2.37
C MET A 1 4.45 -13.81 -3.84
N ASP A 2 5.40 -14.07 -4.74
CA ASP A 2 5.26 -13.94 -6.20
C ASP A 2 4.04 -14.71 -6.74
N TYR A 3 3.91 -16.00 -6.39
CA TYR A 3 2.76 -16.80 -6.81
C TYR A 3 1.42 -16.23 -6.36
N ILE A 4 1.33 -15.75 -5.10
CA ILE A 4 0.09 -15.15 -4.57
C ILE A 4 -0.22 -13.84 -5.30
N PHE A 5 0.81 -13.02 -5.53
CA PHE A 5 0.71 -11.77 -6.27
C PHE A 5 0.21 -12.00 -7.72
N PHE A 6 0.83 -12.93 -8.44
CA PHE A 6 0.38 -13.30 -9.79
C PHE A 6 -1.01 -13.93 -9.78
N SER A 7 -1.33 -14.76 -8.78
CA SER A 7 -2.68 -15.33 -8.65
C SER A 7 -3.74 -14.24 -8.45
N ALA A 8 -3.44 -13.18 -7.70
CA ALA A 8 -4.35 -12.06 -7.50
C ALA A 8 -4.59 -11.27 -8.80
N LEU A 9 -3.57 -11.14 -9.65
CA LEU A 9 -3.65 -10.44 -10.94
C LEU A 9 -4.23 -11.29 -12.07
N ALA A 10 -4.35 -12.60 -11.89
CA ALA A 10 -4.74 -13.54 -12.94
C ALA A 10 -6.14 -13.31 -13.53
N ASN A 11 -7.08 -12.83 -12.72
CA ASN A 11 -8.47 -12.67 -13.14
C ASN A 11 -8.72 -11.31 -13.83
N ILE A 12 -8.35 -10.21 -13.16
CA ILE A 12 -8.52 -8.84 -13.68
C ILE A 12 -7.33 -8.03 -13.20
N ALA A 13 -6.40 -7.75 -14.12
CA ALA A 13 -5.33 -6.79 -13.89
C ALA A 13 -5.66 -5.49 -14.64
N PRO A 14 -5.87 -4.35 -13.93
CA PRO A 14 -5.99 -3.06 -14.59
C PRO A 14 -4.68 -2.71 -15.31
N LYS A 15 -4.73 -1.71 -16.21
CA LYS A 15 -3.53 -1.21 -16.90
C LYS A 15 -2.50 -0.69 -15.90
N ASP A 16 -2.91 0.18 -14.99
CA ASP A 16 -2.03 0.73 -13.95
C ASP A 16 -2.16 -0.09 -12.66
N VAL A 17 -1.06 -0.69 -12.22
CA VAL A 17 -1.00 -1.54 -11.03
C VAL A 17 0.00 -0.97 -10.04
N VAL A 18 -0.52 -0.52 -8.90
CA VAL A 18 0.31 -0.06 -7.78
C VAL A 18 0.45 -1.20 -6.77
N VAL A 19 1.69 -1.53 -6.44
CA VAL A 19 2.04 -2.63 -5.54
C VAL A 19 2.77 -2.06 -4.33
N SER A 20 2.15 -2.16 -3.17
CA SER A 20 2.78 -1.82 -1.89
C SER A 20 3.32 -3.07 -1.21
N TYR A 21 4.61 -3.08 -0.87
CA TYR A 21 5.22 -4.16 -0.10
C TYR A 21 6.44 -3.65 0.66
N ASP A 22 6.65 -4.12 1.90
CA ASP A 22 7.70 -3.59 2.78
C ASP A 22 9.08 -3.69 2.12
N ILE A 23 9.36 -4.82 1.48
CA ILE A 23 10.62 -5.05 0.77
C ILE A 23 10.48 -4.85 -0.74
N ALA A 24 9.52 -4.03 -1.19
CA ALA A 24 9.30 -3.76 -2.61
C ALA A 24 10.60 -3.40 -3.33
N CYS A 25 11.46 -2.57 -2.74
CA CYS A 25 12.74 -2.14 -3.33
C CYS A 25 13.74 -3.27 -3.65
N GLN A 26 13.63 -4.41 -2.95
CA GLN A 26 14.43 -5.61 -3.18
C GLN A 26 13.67 -6.62 -4.06
N TRP A 27 12.40 -6.82 -3.73
CA TRP A 27 11.55 -7.84 -4.33
C TRP A 27 11.28 -7.59 -5.82
N HIS A 28 10.90 -6.35 -6.20
CA HIS A 28 10.53 -6.04 -7.59
C HIS A 28 11.67 -6.28 -8.59
N ARG A 29 12.94 -6.16 -8.15
CA ARG A 29 14.14 -6.34 -8.98
C ARG A 29 14.25 -7.72 -9.60
N ASN A 30 13.74 -8.73 -8.89
CA ASN A 30 13.78 -10.12 -9.33
C ASN A 30 12.40 -10.68 -9.72
N LEU A 31 11.33 -9.92 -9.51
CA LEU A 31 9.95 -10.36 -9.76
C LEU A 31 9.76 -10.92 -11.18
N TRP A 32 10.27 -10.24 -12.19
CA TRP A 32 10.12 -10.68 -13.58
C TRP A 32 11.01 -11.86 -13.95
N LYS A 33 12.15 -12.02 -13.27
CA LYS A 33 12.95 -13.26 -13.41
C LYS A 33 12.19 -14.44 -12.82
N GLN A 34 11.54 -14.24 -11.68
CA GLN A 34 10.71 -15.24 -11.02
C GLN A 34 9.44 -15.56 -11.82
N TYR A 35 8.84 -14.56 -12.47
CA TYR A 35 7.70 -14.75 -13.38
C TYR A 35 7.99 -15.82 -14.43
N HIS A 36 9.20 -15.84 -15.00
CA HIS A 36 9.60 -16.83 -16.01
C HIS A 36 9.92 -18.22 -15.46
N ILE A 37 10.08 -18.38 -14.14
CA ILE A 37 10.27 -19.69 -13.50
C ILE A 37 8.92 -20.44 -13.39
N TYR A 38 7.81 -19.71 -13.30
CA TYR A 38 6.48 -20.29 -13.26
C TYR A 38 6.01 -20.65 -14.68
N GLU A 39 6.24 -21.91 -15.09
CA GLU A 39 5.79 -22.44 -16.40
C GLU A 39 4.29 -22.17 -16.65
N ASP A 40 3.47 -22.39 -15.62
CA ASP A 40 2.03 -22.10 -15.61
C ASP A 40 1.70 -20.89 -14.72
N CYS A 41 2.40 -19.77 -14.93
CA CYS A 41 2.07 -18.52 -14.21
C CYS A 41 0.59 -18.14 -14.48
N PRO A 42 -0.22 -17.95 -13.43
CA PRO A 42 -1.64 -17.66 -13.57
C PRO A 42 -1.89 -16.25 -14.13
N PHE A 43 -0.98 -15.31 -13.87
CA PHE A 43 -0.97 -14.00 -14.50
C PHE A 43 -0.29 -14.08 -15.86
N LYS A 44 -0.90 -13.49 -16.89
CA LYS A 44 -0.24 -13.22 -18.17
C LYS A 44 0.07 -11.75 -18.24
N LYS A 45 1.37 -11.42 -18.22
CA LYS A 45 1.83 -10.05 -18.38
C LYS A 45 1.55 -9.58 -19.80
N ASP A 46 0.71 -8.56 -19.91
CA ASP A 46 0.43 -7.83 -21.15
C ASP A 46 0.95 -6.38 -21.02
N ASP A 47 0.11 -5.39 -21.31
CA ASP A 47 0.39 -3.95 -21.30
C ASP A 47 0.13 -3.30 -19.93
N GLN A 48 0.39 -4.03 -18.83
CA GLN A 48 0.27 -3.47 -17.48
C GLN A 48 1.54 -2.72 -17.04
N ASP A 49 1.32 -1.51 -16.55
CA ASP A 49 2.29 -0.61 -15.97
C ASP A 49 2.31 -0.81 -14.45
N PHE A 50 3.48 -1.12 -13.90
CA PHE A 50 3.64 -1.45 -12.48
C PHE A 50 4.42 -0.36 -11.76
N VAL A 51 3.86 0.14 -10.67
CA VAL A 51 4.53 1.03 -9.71
C VAL A 51 4.70 0.28 -8.40
N PHE A 52 5.90 0.30 -7.83
CA PHE A 52 6.21 -0.38 -6.59
C PHE A 52 6.48 0.66 -5.50
N LEU A 53 5.80 0.54 -4.37
CA LEU A 53 5.87 1.47 -3.24
C LEU A 53 6.14 0.71 -1.94
N ILE A 54 6.67 1.43 -0.95
CA ILE A 54 6.94 0.89 0.40
C ILE A 54 6.01 1.59 1.38
N PRO A 55 5.24 0.85 2.21
CA PRO A 55 4.36 1.44 3.22
C PRO A 55 5.09 2.45 4.12
N LYS A 56 4.37 3.50 4.54
CA LYS A 56 4.96 4.69 5.19
C LYS A 56 5.65 4.36 6.52
N PHE A 57 5.23 3.31 7.22
CA PHE A 57 5.90 2.88 8.46
C PHE A 57 7.27 2.29 8.17
N TYR A 58 7.40 1.52 7.10
CA TYR A 58 8.64 0.82 6.75
C TYR A 58 9.62 1.66 5.96
N ILE A 59 9.17 2.64 5.18
CA ILE A 59 10.01 3.34 4.20
C ILE A 59 11.30 3.93 4.80
N ASN A 60 11.24 4.44 6.04
CA ASN A 60 12.40 5.03 6.73
C ASN A 60 13.46 3.99 7.16
N ALA A 61 13.15 2.70 7.14
CA ALA A 61 14.11 1.62 7.35
C ALA A 61 14.92 1.27 6.08
N HIS A 62 14.58 1.88 4.93
CA HIS A 62 15.28 1.70 3.67
C HIS A 62 16.28 2.83 3.43
N GLN A 63 17.19 2.60 2.47
CA GLN A 63 18.19 3.60 2.04
C GLN A 63 17.49 4.88 1.57
N ASP A 64 18.10 6.04 1.82
CA ASP A 64 17.55 7.37 1.52
C ASP A 64 17.07 7.51 0.07
N SER A 65 17.78 6.92 -0.89
CA SER A 65 17.38 6.92 -2.30
C SER A 65 16.06 6.18 -2.57
N TYR A 66 15.76 5.12 -1.81
CA TYR A 66 14.49 4.41 -1.91
C TYR A 66 13.36 5.15 -1.19
N GLN A 67 13.66 5.94 -0.17
CA GLN A 67 12.64 6.74 0.51
C GLN A 67 11.97 7.71 -0.45
N MET A 68 12.71 8.28 -1.39
CA MET A 68 12.13 9.15 -2.41
C MET A 68 11.42 8.37 -3.52
N SER A 69 12.05 7.29 -4.01
CA SER A 69 11.60 6.56 -5.20
C SER A 69 10.40 5.61 -4.95
N PHE A 70 10.20 5.18 -3.71
CA PHE A 70 9.12 4.24 -3.33
C PHE A 70 8.05 4.92 -2.44
N SER A 71 8.07 6.25 -2.36
CA SER A 71 7.13 7.02 -1.55
C SER A 71 5.78 7.16 -2.24
N PHE A 72 4.71 6.85 -1.50
CA PHE A 72 3.35 7.17 -1.91
C PHE A 72 3.15 8.68 -2.17
N HIS A 73 3.82 9.54 -1.41
CA HIS A 73 3.64 10.99 -1.49
C HIS A 73 4.23 11.59 -2.77
N ASN A 74 5.30 10.99 -3.28
CA ASN A 74 6.00 11.46 -4.47
C ASN A 74 5.51 10.77 -5.76
N THR A 75 4.53 9.87 -5.65
CA THR A 75 4.05 9.08 -6.78
C THR A 75 2.76 9.68 -7.34
N PRO A 76 2.73 10.10 -8.60
CA PRO A 76 1.52 10.62 -9.23
C PRO A 76 0.35 9.62 -9.19
N HIS A 77 -0.87 10.16 -9.14
CA HIS A 77 -2.13 9.39 -9.19
C HIS A 77 -2.38 8.45 -8.00
N ILE A 78 -1.60 8.60 -6.93
CA ILE A 78 -1.80 7.89 -5.67
C ILE A 78 -2.64 8.74 -4.71
N GLY A 79 -3.70 8.15 -4.14
CA GLY A 79 -4.47 8.77 -3.08
C GLY A 79 -3.72 8.79 -1.76
N GLU A 80 -4.10 9.67 -0.83
CA GLU A 80 -3.48 9.75 0.49
C GLU A 80 -3.74 8.45 1.29
N THR A 81 -2.69 7.65 1.45
CA THR A 81 -2.69 6.36 2.15
C THR A 81 -1.31 6.08 2.73
N ASP A 82 -1.26 5.26 3.78
CA ASP A 82 0.00 4.78 4.35
C ASP A 82 0.40 3.38 3.88
N GLY A 83 -0.48 2.65 3.21
CA GLY A 83 -0.22 1.27 2.79
C GLY A 83 -0.28 0.23 3.93
N GLU A 84 -0.49 0.64 5.18
CA GLU A 84 -0.44 -0.23 6.38
C GLU A 84 -1.75 -1.00 6.62
N GLY A 85 -2.71 -0.91 5.70
CA GLY A 85 -4.08 -1.41 5.89
C GLY A 85 -4.15 -2.91 6.15
N VAL A 86 -3.25 -3.66 5.53
CA VAL A 86 -3.16 -5.12 5.64
C VAL A 86 -2.56 -5.58 6.97
N GLU A 87 -1.78 -4.73 7.64
CA GLU A 87 -1.04 -5.06 8.86
C GLU A 87 -1.75 -4.61 10.14
N ARG A 88 -2.62 -3.60 10.05
CA ARG A 88 -3.44 -3.15 11.18
C ARG A 88 -4.18 -4.29 11.92
N PRO A 89 -4.75 -5.30 11.24
CA PRO A 89 -5.42 -6.41 11.92
C PRO A 89 -4.46 -7.33 12.69
N TRP A 90 -3.14 -7.21 12.50
CA TRP A 90 -2.17 -8.09 13.16
C TRP A 90 -2.19 -7.96 14.68
N SER A 91 -2.51 -6.78 15.23
CA SER A 91 -2.68 -6.63 16.68
C SER A 91 -3.74 -7.58 17.23
N ASP A 92 -4.83 -7.78 16.48
CA ASP A 92 -5.94 -8.63 16.87
C ASP A 92 -5.65 -10.10 16.53
N SER A 93 -5.14 -10.35 15.32
CA SER A 93 -4.88 -11.72 14.87
C SER A 93 -3.76 -12.42 15.64
N ASN A 94 -2.80 -11.67 16.19
CA ASN A 94 -1.76 -12.23 17.04
C ASN A 94 -2.33 -12.90 18.30
N LEU A 95 -3.49 -12.45 18.79
CA LEU A 95 -4.15 -13.06 19.96
C LEU A 95 -4.64 -14.49 19.63
N TYR A 96 -5.07 -14.72 18.39
CA TYR A 96 -5.54 -16.03 17.90
C TYR A 96 -4.41 -17.06 17.80
N SER A 97 -3.16 -16.61 17.70
CA SER A 97 -2.00 -17.49 17.60
C SER A 97 -1.94 -18.48 18.75
N SER A 98 -2.24 -18.05 19.98
CA SER A 98 -2.19 -18.94 21.14
C SER A 98 -3.35 -19.95 21.17
N SER A 99 -4.56 -19.53 20.79
CA SER A 99 -5.76 -20.37 20.74
C SER A 99 -5.72 -21.43 19.65
N THR A 100 -5.01 -21.15 18.54
CA THR A 100 -4.97 -22.05 17.37
C THR A 100 -3.87 -23.12 17.44
N LYS A 101 -2.96 -23.08 18.42
CA LYS A 101 -1.80 -23.99 18.51
C LYS A 101 -2.17 -25.46 18.57
N GLU A 102 -3.20 -25.79 19.35
CA GLU A 102 -3.64 -27.17 19.59
C GLU A 102 -4.76 -27.60 18.63
N MET A 103 -5.19 -26.73 17.72
CA MET A 103 -6.25 -27.04 16.76
C MET A 103 -5.71 -27.91 15.63
N GLY A 104 -6.50 -28.89 15.19
CA GLY A 104 -6.21 -29.62 13.96
C GLY A 104 -6.30 -28.68 12.73
N PRO A 105 -5.62 -28.99 11.61
CA PRO A 105 -5.50 -28.07 10.47
C PRO A 105 -6.84 -27.54 9.93
N GLY A 106 -7.86 -28.40 9.82
CA GLY A 106 -9.19 -27.99 9.34
C GLY A 106 -9.91 -27.07 10.31
N LEU A 107 -9.82 -27.33 11.63
CA LEU A 107 -10.42 -26.47 12.64
C LEU A 107 -9.70 -25.13 12.74
N GLN A 108 -8.37 -25.14 12.60
CA GLN A 108 -7.57 -23.92 12.56
C GLN A 108 -7.97 -23.03 11.38
N CYS A 109 -8.09 -23.58 10.16
CA CYS A 109 -8.52 -22.80 9.00
C CYS A 109 -9.92 -22.21 9.20
N ASN A 110 -10.90 -23.02 9.59
CA ASN A 110 -12.27 -22.54 9.80
C ASN A 110 -12.33 -21.44 10.87
N PHE A 111 -11.59 -21.60 11.97
CA PHE A 111 -11.54 -20.59 13.03
C PHE A 111 -10.95 -19.27 12.54
N LEU A 112 -9.84 -19.32 11.78
CA LEU A 112 -9.22 -18.11 11.24
C LEU A 112 -10.12 -17.43 10.19
N ASP A 113 -10.77 -18.20 9.33
CA ASP A 113 -11.71 -17.67 8.34
C ASP A 113 -12.88 -16.94 9.03
N ASP A 114 -13.47 -17.54 10.07
CA ASP A 114 -14.54 -16.92 10.86
C ASP A 114 -14.06 -15.63 11.56
N ALA A 115 -12.86 -15.65 12.15
CA ALA A 115 -12.29 -14.48 12.82
C ALA A 115 -12.01 -13.32 11.85
N PHE A 116 -11.46 -13.61 10.67
CA PHE A 116 -11.22 -12.59 9.64
C PHE A 116 -12.52 -12.09 9.00
N ALA A 117 -13.54 -12.94 8.87
CA ALA A 117 -14.87 -12.53 8.43
C ALA A 117 -15.53 -11.57 9.42
N ASP A 118 -15.45 -11.85 10.73
CA ASP A 118 -15.93 -10.94 11.77
C ASP A 118 -15.18 -9.60 11.76
N TYR A 119 -13.84 -9.63 11.62
CA TYR A 119 -13.06 -8.39 11.49
C TYR A 119 -13.51 -7.55 10.29
N ASN A 120 -13.74 -8.18 9.13
CA ASN A 120 -14.24 -7.49 7.93
C ASN A 120 -15.63 -6.88 8.17
N TRP A 121 -16.52 -7.62 8.84
CA TRP A 121 -17.85 -7.13 9.21
C TRP A 121 -17.76 -5.91 10.13
N GLN A 122 -16.98 -5.99 11.22
CA GLN A 122 -16.77 -4.88 12.15
C GLN A 122 -16.20 -3.65 11.44
N LYS A 123 -15.23 -3.85 10.53
CA LYS A 123 -14.65 -2.78 9.72
C LYS A 123 -15.73 -2.07 8.89
N ILE A 124 -16.56 -2.83 8.16
CA ILE A 124 -17.64 -2.28 7.34
C ILE A 124 -18.64 -1.51 8.22
N CYS A 125 -19.07 -2.08 9.35
CA CYS A 125 -19.98 -1.42 10.28
C CYS A 125 -19.37 -0.14 10.90
N GLY A 126 -18.06 -0.11 11.11
CA GLY A 126 -17.32 1.04 11.65
C GLY A 126 -17.01 2.14 10.63
N MET A 127 -17.03 1.84 9.32
CA MET A 127 -16.69 2.80 8.27
C MET A 127 -17.46 4.13 8.34
N PRO A 128 -18.79 4.17 8.54
CA PRO A 128 -19.53 5.43 8.59
C PRO A 128 -19.03 6.38 9.69
N ALA A 129 -18.80 5.84 10.89
CA ALA A 129 -18.29 6.62 12.01
C ALA A 129 -16.84 7.08 11.77
N LEU A 130 -16.01 6.18 11.23
CA LEU A 130 -14.62 6.48 10.89
C LEU A 130 -14.52 7.57 9.82
N PHE A 131 -15.30 7.48 8.74
CA PHE A 131 -15.31 8.47 7.66
C PHE A 131 -15.83 9.82 8.13
N LEU A 132 -16.85 9.86 8.98
CA LEU A 132 -17.32 11.10 9.58
C LEU A 132 -16.25 11.77 10.47
N ALA A 133 -15.51 10.98 11.25
CA ALA A 133 -14.40 11.50 12.05
C ALA A 133 -13.27 12.04 11.16
N ARG A 134 -12.88 11.27 10.12
CA ARG A 134 -11.81 11.64 9.20
C ARG A 134 -12.14 12.87 8.36
N ILE A 135 -13.36 13.00 7.82
CA ILE A 135 -13.72 14.17 7.01
C ILE A 135 -13.75 15.45 7.85
N LYS A 136 -14.12 15.37 9.13
CA LYS A 136 -14.07 16.50 10.06
C LYS A 136 -12.65 16.97 10.36
N ALA A 137 -11.67 16.06 10.33
CA ALA A 137 -10.25 16.41 10.47
C ALA A 137 -9.64 16.88 9.13
N ALA A 138 -9.96 16.20 8.03
CA ALA A 138 -9.40 16.50 6.72
C ALA A 138 -9.79 17.88 6.19
N LEU A 139 -11.01 18.38 6.48
CA LEU A 139 -11.46 19.70 6.02
C LEU A 139 -10.61 20.87 6.55
N PRO A 140 -10.38 21.03 7.87
CA PRO A 140 -9.49 22.07 8.37
C PRO A 140 -8.03 21.85 7.94
N GLU A 141 -7.54 20.61 7.97
CA GLU A 141 -6.17 20.29 7.51
C GLU A 141 -5.95 20.66 6.05
N CYS A 142 -6.95 20.43 5.18
CA CYS A 142 -6.89 20.83 3.77
C CYS A 142 -6.70 22.35 3.64
N ASN A 143 -7.43 23.15 4.41
CA ASN A 143 -7.25 24.61 4.38
C ASN A 143 -5.83 25.00 4.83
N GLU A 144 -5.34 24.44 5.93
CA GLU A 144 -3.98 24.72 6.43
C GLU A 144 -2.91 24.32 5.41
N GLN A 145 -3.05 23.15 4.78
CA GLN A 145 -2.12 22.69 3.75
C GLN A 145 -2.13 23.60 2.52
N VAL A 146 -3.30 24.06 2.08
CA VAL A 146 -3.41 25.00 0.95
C VAL A 146 -2.73 26.33 1.26
N PHE A 147 -2.95 26.89 2.45
CA PHE A 147 -2.29 28.13 2.86
C PHE A 147 -0.78 27.95 2.98
N THR A 148 -0.34 26.90 3.66
CA THR A 148 1.10 26.59 3.84
C THR A 148 1.78 26.40 2.49
N PHE A 149 1.14 25.70 1.56
CA PHE A 149 1.67 25.49 0.21
C PHE A 149 1.77 26.80 -0.58
N ALA A 150 0.77 27.68 -0.48
CA ALA A 150 0.81 28.99 -1.13
C ALA A 150 1.91 29.89 -0.56
N GLU A 151 2.06 29.93 0.77
CA GLU A 151 3.14 30.67 1.44
C GLU A 151 4.52 30.14 1.02
N LEU A 152 4.69 28.82 0.99
CA LEU A 152 5.93 28.18 0.56
C LEU A 152 6.26 28.52 -0.90
N ASN A 153 5.29 28.42 -1.82
CA ASN A 153 5.51 28.76 -3.23
C ASN A 153 5.84 30.24 -3.46
N ASN A 154 5.34 31.14 -2.61
CA ASN A 154 5.65 32.56 -2.73
C ASN A 154 7.10 32.92 -2.36
N VAL A 155 7.79 32.06 -1.61
CA VAL A 155 9.18 32.29 -1.18
C VAL A 155 10.20 31.46 -1.97
N ILE A 156 9.76 30.44 -2.70
CA ILE A 156 10.62 29.60 -3.54
C ILE A 156 11.00 30.32 -4.83
N THR A 157 12.23 30.11 -5.30
CA THR A 157 12.70 30.68 -6.56
C THR A 157 12.05 29.97 -7.76
N PRO A 158 11.81 30.68 -8.88
CA PRO A 158 11.31 30.03 -10.10
C PRO A 158 12.22 28.91 -10.61
N GLU A 159 13.54 29.00 -10.35
CA GLU A 159 14.48 27.93 -10.69
C GLU A 159 14.21 26.65 -9.89
N ASP A 160 14.16 26.75 -8.56
CA ASP A 160 13.90 25.59 -7.68
C ASP A 160 12.54 24.96 -7.97
N TYR A 161 11.52 25.79 -8.20
CA TYR A 161 10.18 25.33 -8.57
C TYR A 161 10.21 24.46 -9.84
N GLY A 162 10.91 24.92 -10.89
CA GLY A 162 11.00 24.18 -12.15
C GLY A 162 11.77 22.86 -12.00
N GLU A 163 12.84 22.85 -11.22
CA GLU A 163 13.62 21.64 -10.94
C GLU A 163 12.78 20.60 -10.17
N TRP A 164 12.06 21.02 -9.14
CA TRP A 164 11.28 20.10 -8.30
C TRP A 164 10.07 19.55 -9.04
N THR A 165 9.33 20.39 -9.78
CA THR A 165 8.21 19.92 -10.61
C THR A 165 8.70 18.91 -11.63
N THR A 166 9.81 19.18 -12.33
CA THR A 166 10.38 18.22 -13.28
C THR A 166 10.78 16.92 -12.60
N THR A 167 11.33 16.98 -11.37
CA THR A 167 11.75 15.78 -10.64
C THR A 167 10.58 14.89 -10.22
N ILE A 168 9.42 15.48 -9.91
CA ILE A 168 8.22 14.74 -9.49
C ILE A 168 7.38 14.26 -10.68
N GLU A 169 7.37 15.01 -11.79
CA GLU A 169 6.55 14.69 -12.97
C GLU A 169 7.27 13.87 -14.05
N ALA A 170 8.58 13.65 -13.93
CA ALA A 170 9.39 12.82 -14.85
C ALA A 170 9.19 11.31 -14.66
#